data_AF-A0A0P1KUE1-F1
#
_entry.id   AF-A0A0P1KUE1-F1
#
_cell.length_a   1.000
_cell.length_b   1.000
_cell.length_c   1.000
_cell.angle_alpha   90.00
_cell.angle_beta   90.00
_cell.angle_gamma   90.00
#
_symmetry.space_group_name_H-M   'P 1'
#
loop_
_entity.id
_entity.type
_entity.pdbx_description
1 polymer ?
#
loop_
_entity_poly.entity_id
_entity_poly.type
_entity_poly.pdbx_seq_one_letter_code
_entity_poly.pdbx_strand_id
1 'polypeptide(L)'
;MSRPQVSVHGLTGETSSSSVALPAVFSAPIRPDIVHSVFTSVNKNKRQAYAVSDKAGHQTSAESWGTGRAVARIPRVGGGGTHRSGQAAFGNMCRGGRMFAPTKTWRKWNVKVNHNEKRYATASAIAASAVASLVLARGHRVEKIPEIPLVVSNDLESVKKTKEAVAALKAVGAHSDVVKVLKSKKMRAGKGKYRNRRFTQRRGPLVVYAEDNGIVKAFRNLPGVETANVASLSLLQLAPGAHMGRFVIWTESAFSKLDQVWGSETVASSVKSGYTLPSNIISNTDVTRIINSSEIQSVVRPAGQPSQKRTHVLKKNPLKNKQVLLRLNPYAKVFAAEKLGSKKVEKKKGTPSKVFSETLKHD
;
A
#
# COMPACT_ATOMS: atom_id res chain seq x y z
N MET A 1 -8.07 13.10 -17.76
CA MET A 1 -7.49 12.22 -18.80
C MET A 1 -7.57 12.94 -20.13
N SER A 2 -6.57 12.82 -21.01
CA SER A 2 -6.41 13.65 -22.20
C SER A 2 -6.88 13.02 -23.51
N ARG A 3 -7.28 11.74 -23.54
CA ARG A 3 -7.69 11.07 -24.79
C ARG A 3 -9.13 10.55 -24.68
N PRO A 4 -10.09 11.21 -25.36
CA PRO A 4 -11.47 10.74 -25.39
C PRO A 4 -11.64 9.48 -26.25
N GLN A 5 -10.67 9.18 -27.12
CA GLN A 5 -10.67 8.02 -28.01
C GLN A 5 -9.38 7.21 -27.88
N VAL A 6 -9.51 5.89 -28.02
CA VAL A 6 -8.44 4.90 -28.00
C VAL A 6 -8.42 4.19 -29.35
N SER A 7 -7.24 4.02 -29.94
CA SER A 7 -7.08 3.32 -31.21
C SER A 7 -7.15 1.81 -31.01
N VAL A 8 -7.70 1.11 -32.00
CA VAL A 8 -7.73 -0.36 -32.01
C VAL A 8 -6.50 -0.87 -32.75
N HIS A 9 -5.89 -1.93 -32.26
CA HIS A 9 -4.73 -2.56 -32.90
C HIS A 9 -5.10 -3.93 -33.50
N GLY A 10 -4.64 -4.16 -34.73
CA GLY A 10 -4.74 -5.47 -35.38
C GLY A 10 -3.87 -6.53 -34.70
N LEU A 11 -4.13 -7.80 -35.00
CA LEU A 11 -3.34 -8.92 -34.45
C LEU A 11 -1.89 -8.95 -34.93
N THR A 12 -1.60 -8.26 -36.02
CA THR A 12 -0.28 -8.02 -36.64
C THR A 12 0.45 -6.82 -36.04
N GLY A 13 -0.17 -6.08 -35.12
CA GLY A 13 0.42 -4.94 -34.43
C GLY A 13 0.23 -3.60 -35.13
N GLU A 14 -0.36 -3.59 -36.32
CA GLU A 14 -0.75 -2.36 -37.02
C GLU A 14 -1.91 -1.66 -36.31
N THR A 15 -1.92 -0.33 -36.35
CA THR A 15 -3.02 0.47 -35.78
C THR A 15 -4.13 0.52 -36.83
N SER A 16 -5.33 0.06 -36.49
CA SER A 16 -6.47 0.18 -37.40
C SER A 16 -6.97 1.62 -37.44
N SER A 17 -7.73 1.95 -38.48
CA SER A 17 -8.41 3.25 -38.59
C SER A 17 -9.58 3.39 -37.60
N SER A 18 -10.01 2.30 -36.98
CA SER A 18 -11.07 2.30 -35.96
C SER A 18 -10.55 2.81 -34.62
N SER A 19 -11.39 3.61 -33.96
CA SER A 19 -11.17 4.08 -32.60
C SER A 19 -12.43 3.94 -31.78
N VAL A 20 -12.27 3.70 -30.48
CA VAL A 20 -13.38 3.55 -29.53
C VAL A 20 -13.29 4.64 -28.49
N ALA A 21 -14.44 5.20 -28.10
CA ALA A 21 -14.50 6.16 -27.00
C ALA A 21 -14.01 5.52 -25.69
N LEU A 22 -13.30 6.29 -24.86
CA LEU A 22 -12.85 5.84 -23.56
C LEU A 22 -14.05 5.63 -22.62
N PRO A 23 -14.30 4.40 -22.12
CA PRO A 23 -15.41 4.14 -21.21
C PRO A 23 -15.32 4.96 -19.93
N ALA A 24 -16.47 5.41 -19.42
CA ALA A 24 -16.55 6.31 -18.27
C ALA A 24 -15.91 5.72 -17.00
N VAL A 25 -15.87 4.39 -16.88
CA VAL A 25 -15.24 3.68 -15.75
C VAL A 25 -13.75 4.03 -15.58
N PHE A 26 -13.05 4.43 -16.64
CA PHE A 26 -11.66 4.84 -16.52
C PHE A 26 -11.52 6.18 -15.77
N SER A 27 -12.52 7.06 -15.86
CA SER A 27 -12.56 8.34 -15.14
C SER A 27 -13.00 8.20 -13.67
N ALA A 28 -13.28 6.98 -13.20
CA ALA A 28 -13.61 6.71 -11.82
C ALA A 28 -12.44 7.04 -10.87
N PRO A 29 -12.71 7.48 -9.63
CA PRO A 29 -11.67 7.80 -8.66
C PRO A 29 -10.80 6.58 -8.34
N ILE A 30 -9.48 6.76 -8.42
CA ILE A 30 -8.50 5.74 -8.04
C ILE A 30 -8.23 5.83 -6.53
N ARG A 31 -8.75 4.87 -5.75
CA ARG A 31 -8.62 4.81 -4.28
C ARG A 31 -7.80 3.60 -3.81
N PRO A 32 -6.47 3.73 -3.61
CA PRO A 32 -5.61 2.62 -3.17
C PRO A 32 -6.03 2.02 -1.83
N ASP A 33 -6.52 2.84 -0.91
CA ASP A 33 -6.98 2.48 0.42
C ASP A 33 -8.19 1.53 0.38
N ILE A 34 -9.21 1.87 -0.42
CA ILE A 34 -10.40 1.03 -0.63
C ILE A 34 -10.01 -0.26 -1.37
N VAL A 35 -9.16 -0.16 -2.40
CA VAL A 35 -8.66 -1.36 -3.09
C VAL A 35 -7.95 -2.30 -2.12
N HIS A 36 -7.15 -1.77 -1.19
CA HIS A 36 -6.44 -2.55 -0.19
C HIS A 36 -7.39 -3.19 0.84
N SER A 37 -8.33 -2.44 1.43
CA SER A 37 -9.29 -2.96 2.41
C SER A 37 -10.14 -4.09 1.80
N VAL A 38 -10.65 -3.89 0.58
CA VAL A 38 -11.47 -4.86 -0.12
C VAL A 38 -10.63 -6.07 -0.54
N PHE A 39 -9.43 -5.87 -1.10
CA PHE A 39 -8.57 -6.97 -1.54
C PHE A 39 -8.22 -7.90 -0.39
N THR A 40 -7.83 -7.37 0.77
CA THR A 40 -7.45 -8.19 1.93
C THR A 40 -8.61 -9.04 2.44
N SER A 41 -9.84 -8.52 2.36
CA SER A 41 -11.06 -9.23 2.77
C SER A 41 -11.49 -10.27 1.73
N VAL A 42 -11.52 -9.93 0.44
CA VAL A 42 -11.90 -10.83 -0.65
C VAL A 42 -10.89 -11.99 -0.80
N ASN A 43 -9.60 -11.71 -0.64
CA ASN A 43 -8.55 -12.72 -0.75
C ASN A 43 -8.61 -13.79 0.37
N LYS A 44 -9.32 -13.53 1.48
CA LYS A 44 -9.56 -14.53 2.54
C LYS A 44 -10.61 -15.58 2.14
N ASN A 45 -11.47 -15.30 1.16
CA ASN A 45 -12.64 -16.12 0.86
C ASN A 45 -12.34 -17.44 0.11
N LYS A 46 -11.08 -17.70 -0.26
CA LYS A 46 -10.64 -18.97 -0.86
C LYS A 46 -9.90 -19.88 0.15
N ARG A 47 -9.90 -19.54 1.43
CA ARG A 47 -9.18 -20.31 2.46
C ARG A 47 -9.97 -21.58 2.82
N GLN A 48 -9.24 -22.67 3.03
CA GLN A 48 -9.79 -23.90 3.61
C GLN A 48 -9.55 -23.88 5.13
N ALA A 49 -10.54 -24.37 5.88
CA ALA A 49 -10.41 -24.47 7.33
C ALA A 49 -9.30 -25.48 7.71
N TYR A 50 -8.57 -25.16 8.77
CA TYR A 50 -7.62 -26.08 9.38
C TYR A 50 -7.88 -26.12 10.89
N ALA A 51 -7.80 -27.31 11.47
CA ALA A 51 -7.99 -27.56 12.89
C ALA A 51 -7.10 -28.72 13.34
N VAL A 52 -6.80 -28.77 14.63
CA VAL A 52 -6.16 -29.94 15.26
C VAL A 52 -7.29 -30.88 15.73
N SER A 53 -7.02 -32.18 15.77
CA SER A 53 -7.98 -33.14 16.32
C SER A 53 -8.34 -32.79 17.76
N ASP A 54 -9.63 -32.86 18.09
CA ASP A 54 -10.12 -32.53 19.43
C ASP A 54 -9.62 -33.51 20.51
N LYS A 55 -9.35 -34.75 20.10
CA LYS A 55 -8.81 -35.80 20.98
C LYS A 55 -7.30 -35.68 21.19
N ALA A 56 -6.60 -34.83 20.43
CA ALA A 56 -5.13 -34.76 20.47
C ALA A 56 -4.63 -34.29 21.84
N GLY A 57 -3.70 -35.04 22.42
CA GLY A 57 -3.14 -34.76 23.75
C GLY A 57 -4.05 -35.10 24.92
N HIS A 58 -5.23 -35.67 24.68
CA HIS A 58 -6.21 -36.10 25.70
C HIS A 58 -6.47 -37.62 25.75
N GLN A 59 -5.78 -38.42 24.92
CA GLN A 59 -5.94 -39.88 24.86
C GLN A 59 -5.13 -40.61 25.95
N THR A 60 -4.95 -40.00 27.13
CA THR A 60 -4.19 -40.58 28.25
C THR A 60 -5.02 -40.45 29.53
N SER A 61 -5.04 -41.46 30.39
CA SER A 61 -5.73 -41.46 31.70
C SER A 61 -4.86 -40.87 32.82
N ALA A 62 -4.16 -39.76 32.52
CA ALA A 62 -3.21 -39.17 33.46
C ALA A 62 -3.91 -38.45 34.61
N GLU A 63 -3.38 -38.58 35.83
CA GLU A 63 -3.89 -37.90 37.02
C GLU A 63 -2.74 -37.20 37.76
N SER A 64 -3.04 -36.12 38.48
CA SER A 64 -2.02 -35.42 39.26
C SER A 64 -1.68 -36.22 40.50
N TRP A 65 -0.38 -36.35 40.80
CA TRP A 65 0.06 -36.97 42.06
C TRP A 65 -0.05 -36.04 43.28
N GLY A 66 -0.53 -34.81 43.09
CA GLY A 66 -0.69 -33.83 44.17
C GLY A 66 0.64 -33.27 44.68
N THR A 67 0.62 -32.74 45.90
CA THR A 67 1.81 -32.25 46.62
C THR A 67 2.49 -33.39 47.39
N GLY A 68 3.67 -33.13 47.99
CA GLY A 68 4.32 -34.06 48.92
C GLY A 68 5.17 -35.17 48.29
N ARG A 69 5.38 -35.14 46.97
CA ARG A 69 6.19 -36.16 46.24
C ARG A 69 7.43 -35.58 45.54
N ALA A 70 7.90 -34.40 45.98
CA ALA A 70 9.02 -33.67 45.41
C ALA A 70 8.95 -33.45 43.87
N VAL A 71 7.73 -33.37 43.31
CA VAL A 71 7.48 -33.15 41.88
C VAL A 71 6.37 -32.12 41.66
N ALA A 72 6.37 -31.48 40.49
CA ALA A 72 5.32 -30.55 40.08
C ALA A 72 3.94 -31.24 39.92
N ARG A 73 2.87 -30.50 40.22
CA ARG A 73 1.46 -30.94 40.28
C ARG A 73 0.77 -31.20 38.93
N ILE A 74 1.51 -31.29 37.83
CA ILE A 74 0.93 -31.57 36.52
C ILE A 74 0.43 -33.02 36.47
N PRO A 75 -0.69 -33.35 35.79
CA PRO A 75 -1.12 -34.72 35.61
C PRO A 75 -0.05 -35.59 34.96
N ARG A 76 0.15 -36.79 35.49
CA ARG A 76 1.17 -37.76 35.05
C ARG A 76 0.51 -39.06 34.62
N VAL A 77 1.06 -39.68 33.58
CA VAL A 77 0.58 -40.99 33.09
C VAL A 77 0.87 -42.06 34.14
N GLY A 78 -0.15 -42.86 34.48
CA GLY A 78 -0.02 -43.95 35.45
C GLY A 78 0.69 -45.20 34.92
N GLY A 79 0.65 -46.28 35.71
CA GLY A 79 1.26 -47.58 35.39
C GLY A 79 2.78 -47.62 35.55
N GLY A 80 3.41 -48.67 35.02
CA GLY A 80 4.86 -48.91 35.05
C GLY A 80 5.33 -49.75 33.86
N GLY A 81 6.63 -49.99 33.75
CA GLY A 81 7.21 -50.83 32.69
C GLY A 81 7.29 -50.20 31.30
N THR A 82 6.93 -48.91 31.15
CA THR A 82 7.08 -48.16 29.89
C THR A 82 7.82 -46.84 30.14
N HIS A 83 8.54 -46.34 29.13
CA HIS A 83 9.17 -45.03 29.19
C HIS A 83 8.18 -43.86 29.35
N ARG A 84 6.89 -44.09 29.13
CA ARG A 84 5.84 -43.06 29.21
C ARG A 84 5.28 -42.90 30.62
N SER A 85 5.30 -43.95 31.45
CA SER A 85 4.81 -43.93 32.82
C SER A 85 5.55 -42.86 33.67
N GLY A 86 4.80 -42.11 34.47
CA GLY A 86 5.31 -41.02 35.29
C GLY A 86 5.57 -39.70 34.55
N GLN A 87 5.49 -39.65 33.22
CA GLN A 87 5.66 -38.40 32.47
C GLN A 87 4.42 -37.49 32.52
N ALA A 88 4.62 -36.18 32.42
CA ALA A 88 3.54 -35.20 32.37
C ALA A 88 2.65 -35.33 31.11
N ALA A 89 1.38 -35.01 31.26
CA ALA A 89 0.35 -35.09 30.22
C ALA A 89 -0.61 -33.88 30.26
N PHE A 90 -1.47 -33.78 29.25
CA PHE A 90 -2.50 -32.75 29.02
C PHE A 90 -2.01 -31.30 28.86
N GLY A 91 -1.04 -30.82 29.64
CA GLY A 91 -0.58 -29.44 29.60
C GLY A 91 0.05 -29.03 28.27
N ASN A 92 -0.07 -27.75 27.91
CA ASN A 92 0.52 -27.18 26.69
C ASN A 92 2.05 -27.08 26.73
N MET A 93 2.64 -27.08 27.92
CA MET A 93 4.08 -27.19 28.12
C MET A 93 4.58 -28.64 28.09
N CYS A 94 3.69 -29.63 28.08
CA CYS A 94 4.06 -31.05 28.13
C CYS A 94 4.32 -31.60 26.73
N ARG A 95 5.41 -32.36 26.56
CA ARG A 95 5.64 -33.16 25.34
C ARG A 95 4.51 -34.16 25.15
N GLY A 96 3.84 -34.12 23.99
CA GLY A 96 2.68 -34.96 23.69
C GLY A 96 1.37 -34.53 24.38
N GLY A 97 1.36 -33.39 25.08
CA GLY A 97 0.15 -32.76 25.60
C GLY A 97 -0.65 -32.02 24.53
N ARG A 98 -1.78 -31.42 24.92
CA ARG A 98 -2.62 -30.62 24.01
C ARG A 98 -1.99 -29.23 23.80
N MET A 99 -2.22 -28.58 22.68
CA MET A 99 -1.80 -27.17 22.52
C MET A 99 -2.71 -26.20 23.30
N PHE A 100 -2.20 -25.02 23.64
CA PHE A 100 -3.05 -23.94 24.15
C PHE A 100 -4.01 -23.45 23.06
N ALA A 101 -5.27 -23.19 23.45
CA ALA A 101 -6.36 -22.77 22.55
C ALA A 101 -6.37 -23.54 21.21
N PRO A 102 -6.66 -24.86 21.21
CA PRO A 102 -6.65 -25.69 20.01
C PRO A 102 -7.43 -25.05 18.86
N THR A 103 -6.85 -25.01 17.66
CA THR A 103 -7.49 -24.41 16.49
C THR A 103 -8.78 -25.14 16.14
N LYS A 104 -9.86 -24.39 15.94
CA LYS A 104 -11.19 -24.92 15.65
C LYS A 104 -11.67 -24.53 14.26
N THR A 105 -12.52 -25.37 13.68
CA THR A 105 -13.06 -25.20 12.32
C THR A 105 -13.98 -24.00 12.20
N TRP A 106 -14.71 -23.62 13.27
CA TRP A 106 -15.65 -22.50 13.29
C TRP A 106 -15.01 -21.10 13.37
N ARG A 107 -13.68 -20.98 13.24
CA ARG A 107 -13.02 -19.69 13.06
C ARG A 107 -13.67 -18.94 11.87
N LYS A 108 -13.81 -17.62 11.95
CA LYS A 108 -14.29 -16.81 10.82
C LYS A 108 -13.24 -16.79 9.69
N TRP A 109 -13.41 -17.66 8.70
CA TRP A 109 -12.48 -17.78 7.55
C TRP A 109 -12.75 -16.74 6.47
N ASN A 110 -14.04 -16.55 6.17
CA ASN A 110 -14.53 -15.67 5.12
C ASN A 110 -14.93 -14.31 5.69
N VAL A 111 -14.79 -13.26 4.87
CA VAL A 111 -15.11 -11.89 5.24
C VAL A 111 -16.13 -11.34 4.25
N LYS A 112 -17.27 -10.89 4.78
CA LYS A 112 -18.27 -10.13 4.03
C LYS A 112 -17.72 -8.73 3.78
N VAL A 113 -17.95 -8.21 2.58
CA VAL A 113 -17.62 -6.84 2.17
C VAL A 113 -18.84 -6.30 1.46
N ASN A 114 -19.15 -5.03 1.71
CA ASN A 114 -20.28 -4.35 1.08
C ASN A 114 -20.18 -4.47 -0.44
N HIS A 115 -21.31 -4.77 -1.08
CA HIS A 115 -21.32 -4.99 -2.53
C HIS A 115 -20.88 -3.73 -3.29
N ASN A 116 -21.32 -2.55 -2.83
CA ASN A 116 -20.92 -1.29 -3.45
C ASN A 116 -19.41 -1.00 -3.27
N GLU A 117 -18.84 -1.30 -2.11
CA GLU A 117 -17.39 -1.13 -1.86
C GLU A 117 -16.55 -2.08 -2.74
N LYS A 118 -17.03 -3.32 -2.95
CA LYS A 118 -16.40 -4.23 -3.92
C LYS A 118 -16.40 -3.65 -5.33
N ARG A 119 -17.54 -3.09 -5.77
CA ARG A 119 -17.71 -2.45 -7.08
C ARG A 119 -16.81 -1.22 -7.21
N TYR A 120 -16.71 -0.40 -6.17
CA TYR A 120 -15.79 0.74 -6.09
C TYR A 120 -14.35 0.28 -6.31
N ALA A 121 -13.87 -0.70 -5.54
CA ALA A 121 -12.51 -1.20 -5.65
C ALA A 121 -12.20 -1.75 -7.06
N THR A 122 -13.15 -2.46 -7.68
CA THR A 122 -12.98 -2.93 -9.07
C THR A 122 -12.94 -1.77 -10.06
N ALA A 123 -13.80 -0.75 -9.93
CA ALA A 123 -13.80 0.42 -10.80
C ALA A 123 -12.47 1.19 -10.68
N SER A 124 -11.99 1.45 -9.46
CA SER A 124 -10.67 2.05 -9.23
C SER A 124 -9.52 1.23 -9.84
N ALA A 125 -9.60 -0.10 -9.77
CA ALA A 125 -8.57 -0.97 -10.34
C ALA A 125 -8.60 -0.99 -11.88
N ILE A 126 -9.77 -0.88 -12.50
CA ILE A 126 -9.92 -0.69 -13.95
C ILE A 126 -9.35 0.66 -14.36
N ALA A 127 -9.76 1.75 -13.70
CA ALA A 127 -9.23 3.10 -13.94
C ALA A 127 -7.70 3.15 -13.84
N ALA A 128 -7.13 2.51 -12.83
CA ALA A 128 -5.68 2.43 -12.66
C ALA A 128 -4.95 1.66 -13.77
N SER A 129 -5.62 0.78 -14.52
CA SER A 129 -5.02 0.08 -15.66
C SER A 129 -4.80 0.97 -16.87
N ALA A 130 -5.50 2.12 -16.96
CA ALA A 130 -5.25 3.14 -17.99
C ALA A 130 -4.01 4.01 -17.71
N VAL A 131 -3.47 3.96 -16.49
CA VAL A 131 -2.39 4.86 -16.06
C VAL A 131 -1.04 4.18 -16.22
N ALA A 132 -0.29 4.53 -17.27
CA ALA A 132 1.00 3.92 -17.60
C ALA A 132 2.00 3.95 -16.42
N SER A 133 2.04 5.03 -15.63
CA SER A 133 2.93 5.13 -14.47
C SER A 133 2.63 4.08 -13.39
N LEU A 134 1.34 3.78 -13.13
CA LEU A 134 0.95 2.71 -12.21
C LEU A 134 1.27 1.33 -12.77
N VAL A 135 1.11 1.14 -14.08
CA VAL A 135 1.43 -0.13 -14.76
C VAL A 135 2.93 -0.43 -14.72
N LEU A 136 3.77 0.57 -14.98
CA LEU A 136 5.23 0.47 -14.86
C LEU A 136 5.66 0.25 -13.41
N ALA A 137 5.10 0.99 -12.45
CA ALA A 137 5.43 0.85 -11.02
C ALA A 137 5.16 -0.56 -10.47
N ARG A 138 4.19 -1.29 -11.05
CA ARG A 138 3.95 -2.71 -10.73
C ARG A 138 4.98 -3.68 -11.29
N GLY A 139 5.84 -3.23 -12.21
CA GLY A 139 6.82 -4.06 -12.90
C GLY A 139 6.25 -4.81 -14.11
N HIS A 140 5.24 -4.25 -14.78
CA HIS A 140 4.88 -4.68 -16.13
C HIS A 140 5.81 -4.04 -17.15
N ARG A 141 6.21 -4.80 -18.19
CA ARG A 141 7.09 -4.32 -19.26
C ARG A 141 6.26 -3.72 -20.39
N VAL A 142 5.87 -2.46 -20.23
CA VAL A 142 4.99 -1.74 -21.18
C VAL A 142 5.68 -0.58 -21.91
N GLU A 143 7.01 -0.47 -21.80
CA GLU A 143 7.83 0.62 -22.38
C GLU A 143 7.74 0.71 -23.92
N LYS A 144 7.47 -0.41 -24.60
CA LYS A 144 7.37 -0.50 -26.06
C LYS A 144 5.93 -0.55 -26.58
N ILE A 145 4.95 -0.41 -25.71
CA ILE A 145 3.53 -0.47 -26.09
C ILE A 145 3.13 0.92 -26.62
N PRO A 146 2.38 1.00 -27.74
CA PRO A 146 2.03 2.26 -28.38
C PRO A 146 1.21 3.17 -27.45
N GLU A 147 0.18 2.62 -26.83
CA GLU A 147 -0.68 3.36 -25.89
C GLU A 147 -1.35 2.46 -24.86
N ILE A 148 -1.88 3.08 -23.81
CA ILE A 148 -2.65 2.46 -22.73
C ILE A 148 -3.91 3.31 -22.50
N PRO A 149 -5.11 2.71 -22.34
CA PRO A 149 -5.44 1.28 -22.43
C PRO A 149 -5.12 0.66 -23.79
N LEU A 150 -4.61 -0.57 -23.79
CA LEU A 150 -4.31 -1.28 -25.03
C LEU A 150 -5.55 -2.03 -25.51
N VAL A 151 -6.08 -1.65 -26.68
CA VAL A 151 -7.25 -2.27 -27.30
C VAL A 151 -6.85 -2.99 -28.58
N VAL A 152 -7.31 -4.24 -28.75
CA VAL A 152 -7.02 -5.09 -29.91
C VAL A 152 -8.30 -5.52 -30.61
N SER A 153 -8.19 -5.88 -31.90
CA SER A 153 -9.31 -6.38 -32.71
C SER A 153 -10.04 -7.56 -32.05
N ASN A 154 -11.34 -7.65 -32.32
CA ASN A 154 -12.21 -8.75 -31.90
C ASN A 154 -11.78 -10.11 -32.44
N ASP A 155 -10.98 -10.15 -33.50
CA ASP A 155 -10.41 -11.39 -34.06
C ASP A 155 -9.62 -12.20 -33.02
N LEU A 156 -9.08 -11.53 -31.99
CA LEU A 156 -8.39 -12.17 -30.87
C LEU A 156 -9.29 -13.19 -30.13
N GLU A 157 -10.59 -12.97 -30.06
CA GLU A 157 -11.55 -13.84 -29.37
C GLU A 157 -11.70 -15.21 -30.06
N SER A 158 -11.48 -15.24 -31.37
CA SER A 158 -11.60 -16.42 -32.23
C SER A 158 -10.31 -17.24 -32.34
N VAL A 159 -9.23 -16.80 -31.71
CA VAL A 159 -7.95 -17.52 -31.73
C VAL A 159 -8.05 -18.82 -30.93
N LYS A 160 -7.79 -19.95 -31.60
CA LYS A 160 -7.90 -21.29 -31.01
C LYS A 160 -6.54 -21.90 -30.65
N LYS A 161 -5.47 -21.56 -31.37
CA LYS A 161 -4.14 -22.14 -31.15
C LYS A 161 -3.28 -21.25 -30.27
N THR A 162 -2.64 -21.85 -29.27
CA THR A 162 -1.67 -21.16 -28.39
C THR A 162 -0.53 -20.49 -29.16
N LYS A 163 -0.09 -21.07 -30.28
CA LYS A 163 0.97 -20.49 -31.13
C LYS A 163 0.54 -19.15 -31.74
N GLU A 164 -0.69 -19.07 -32.23
CA GLU A 164 -1.29 -17.86 -32.80
C GLU A 164 -1.49 -16.79 -31.71
N ALA A 165 -1.95 -17.20 -30.52
CA ALA A 165 -2.07 -16.30 -29.36
C ALA A 165 -0.72 -15.67 -28.96
N VAL A 166 0.37 -16.44 -28.97
CA VAL A 166 1.73 -15.91 -28.72
C VAL A 166 2.18 -14.96 -29.82
N ALA A 167 1.86 -15.26 -31.09
CA ALA A 167 2.18 -14.40 -32.21
C ALA A 167 1.48 -13.04 -32.09
N ALA A 168 0.18 -13.03 -31.76
CA ALA A 168 -0.58 -11.81 -31.50
C ALA A 168 0.03 -10.98 -30.36
N LEU A 169 0.37 -11.60 -29.21
CA LEU A 169 1.01 -10.88 -28.10
C LEU A 169 2.39 -10.30 -28.46
N LYS A 170 3.14 -10.95 -29.37
CA LYS A 170 4.42 -10.43 -29.87
C LYS A 170 4.21 -9.21 -30.75
N ALA A 171 3.28 -9.31 -31.69
CA ALA A 171 2.96 -8.27 -32.63
C ALA A 171 2.48 -6.98 -31.93
N VAL A 172 1.63 -7.12 -30.91
CA VAL A 172 1.11 -5.99 -30.12
C VAL A 172 2.12 -5.49 -29.05
N GLY A 173 3.33 -6.07 -28.99
CA GLY A 173 4.40 -5.61 -28.08
C GLY A 173 4.30 -6.10 -26.63
N ALA A 174 3.30 -6.92 -26.30
CA ALA A 174 3.06 -7.47 -24.95
C ALA A 174 3.99 -8.64 -24.57
N HIS A 175 4.77 -9.18 -25.51
CA HIS A 175 5.58 -10.37 -25.28
C HIS A 175 6.71 -10.18 -24.26
N SER A 176 7.25 -8.98 -24.12
CA SER A 176 8.26 -8.65 -23.10
C SER A 176 7.75 -8.96 -21.68
N ASP A 177 6.46 -8.73 -21.41
CA ASP A 177 5.82 -9.01 -20.13
C ASP A 177 5.61 -10.52 -19.89
N VAL A 178 5.40 -11.29 -20.95
CA VAL A 178 5.34 -12.77 -20.89
C VAL A 178 6.74 -13.35 -20.62
N VAL A 179 7.77 -12.84 -21.32
CA VAL A 179 9.17 -13.25 -21.10
C VAL A 179 9.61 -12.97 -19.67
N LYS A 180 9.19 -11.84 -19.08
CA LYS A 180 9.39 -11.54 -17.66
C LYS A 180 8.86 -12.65 -16.76
N VAL A 181 7.67 -13.19 -17.05
CA VAL A 181 7.09 -14.29 -16.26
C VAL A 181 7.94 -15.54 -16.37
N LEU A 182 8.31 -15.95 -17.59
CA LEU A 182 9.12 -17.14 -17.84
C LEU A 182 10.45 -17.09 -17.06
N LYS A 183 11.16 -15.96 -17.12
CA LYS A 183 12.42 -15.73 -16.41
C LYS A 183 12.29 -15.66 -14.89
N SER A 184 11.07 -15.47 -14.37
CA SER A 184 10.82 -15.28 -12.93
C SER A 184 10.48 -16.55 -12.16
N LYS A 185 10.36 -17.70 -12.83
CA LYS A 185 10.01 -18.96 -12.19
C LYS A 185 11.12 -19.39 -11.22
N LYS A 186 10.80 -19.41 -9.93
CA LYS A 186 11.71 -19.84 -8.85
C LYS A 186 11.02 -20.83 -7.93
N MET A 187 11.81 -21.63 -7.22
CA MET A 187 11.31 -22.49 -6.15
C MET A 187 10.81 -21.63 -4.98
N ARG A 188 9.64 -21.95 -4.42
CA ARG A 188 9.06 -21.18 -3.30
C ARG A 188 9.95 -21.29 -2.06
N ALA A 189 10.22 -20.18 -1.39
CA ALA A 189 10.91 -20.23 -0.11
C ALA A 189 10.05 -20.89 1.00
N GLY A 190 10.70 -21.61 1.91
CA GLY A 190 10.07 -22.20 3.09
C GLY A 190 9.22 -23.46 2.86
N LYS A 191 8.35 -23.75 3.83
CA LYS A 191 7.57 -24.99 3.96
C LYS A 191 6.43 -25.15 2.93
N GLY A 192 6.13 -24.10 2.15
CA GLY A 192 5.09 -24.16 1.12
C GLY A 192 5.43 -25.11 -0.03
N LYS A 193 6.71 -25.45 -0.22
CA LYS A 193 7.18 -26.29 -1.33
C LYS A 193 6.49 -27.65 -1.39
N TYR A 194 6.38 -28.29 -0.24
CA TYR A 194 5.74 -29.60 -0.07
C TYR A 194 4.24 -29.51 0.25
N ARG A 195 3.64 -28.31 0.19
CA ARG A 195 2.19 -28.08 0.39
C ARG A 195 1.53 -27.61 -0.90
N ASN A 196 1.79 -28.31 -2.01
CA ASN A 196 1.25 -28.05 -3.35
C ASN A 196 1.47 -26.62 -3.88
N ARG A 197 2.53 -25.94 -3.42
CA ARG A 197 2.90 -24.57 -3.83
C ARG A 197 4.39 -24.47 -4.17
N ARG A 198 4.91 -25.46 -4.90
CA ARG A 198 6.35 -25.67 -5.16
C ARG A 198 7.05 -24.50 -5.84
N PHE A 199 6.39 -23.87 -6.82
CA PHE A 199 6.97 -22.77 -7.60
C PHE A 199 6.26 -21.43 -7.36
N THR A 200 6.99 -20.35 -7.62
CA THR A 200 6.51 -18.97 -7.65
C THR A 200 6.96 -18.33 -8.96
N GLN A 201 6.11 -17.50 -9.54
CA GLN A 201 6.42 -16.70 -10.73
C GLN A 201 5.64 -15.38 -10.68
N ARG A 202 6.03 -14.39 -11.48
CA ARG A 202 5.30 -13.13 -11.63
C ARG A 202 4.01 -13.34 -12.44
N ARG A 203 3.11 -12.35 -12.39
CA ARG A 203 1.94 -12.27 -13.26
C ARG A 203 2.28 -11.47 -14.52
N GLY A 204 1.69 -11.90 -15.63
CA GLY A 204 1.76 -11.24 -16.93
C GLY A 204 0.49 -10.44 -17.23
N PRO A 205 0.21 -10.18 -18.51
CA PRO A 205 -0.96 -9.42 -18.91
C PRO A 205 -2.27 -10.13 -18.53
N LEU A 206 -3.32 -9.33 -18.35
CA LEU A 206 -4.71 -9.80 -18.29
C LEU A 206 -5.35 -9.52 -19.65
N VAL A 207 -5.88 -10.54 -20.31
CA VAL A 207 -6.62 -10.39 -21.57
C VAL A 207 -8.11 -10.39 -21.25
N VAL A 208 -8.80 -9.30 -21.59
CA VAL A 208 -10.24 -9.16 -21.34
C VAL A 208 -11.00 -9.29 -22.65
N TYR A 209 -12.02 -10.15 -22.64
CA TYR A 209 -12.85 -10.48 -23.79
C TYR A 209 -14.35 -10.31 -23.46
N ALA A 210 -15.18 -10.14 -24.48
CA ALA A 210 -16.63 -10.10 -24.34
C ALA A 210 -17.23 -11.50 -24.44
N GLU A 211 -16.82 -12.28 -25.45
CA GLU A 211 -17.31 -13.63 -25.72
C GLU A 211 -16.14 -14.63 -25.87
N ASP A 212 -16.32 -15.87 -25.39
CA ASP A 212 -15.28 -16.90 -25.47
C ASP A 212 -15.50 -17.81 -26.69
N ASN A 213 -14.79 -17.52 -27.78
CA ASN A 213 -14.80 -18.32 -29.00
C ASN A 213 -13.56 -19.22 -29.15
N GLY A 214 -12.86 -19.49 -28.03
CA GLY A 214 -11.65 -20.31 -27.98
C GLY A 214 -10.46 -19.62 -27.31
N ILE A 215 -10.54 -18.30 -27.13
CA ILE A 215 -9.51 -17.46 -26.52
C ILE A 215 -9.05 -17.97 -25.15
N VAL A 216 -9.97 -18.42 -24.28
CA VAL A 216 -9.57 -18.89 -22.94
C VAL A 216 -8.65 -20.10 -23.05
N LYS A 217 -8.97 -21.05 -23.93
CA LYS A 217 -8.16 -22.26 -24.13
C LYS A 217 -6.82 -21.93 -24.80
N ALA A 218 -6.80 -21.00 -25.75
CA ALA A 218 -5.59 -20.58 -26.44
C ALA A 218 -4.58 -19.88 -25.49
N PHE A 219 -5.05 -19.07 -24.55
CA PHE A 219 -4.18 -18.32 -23.64
C PHE A 219 -3.87 -19.06 -22.32
N ARG A 220 -4.67 -20.05 -21.89
CA ARG A 220 -4.53 -20.73 -20.58
C ARG A 220 -3.16 -21.36 -20.32
N ASN A 221 -2.49 -21.87 -21.35
CA ASN A 221 -1.19 -22.55 -21.19
C ASN A 221 -0.01 -21.56 -21.15
N LEU A 222 -0.24 -20.28 -21.44
CA LEU A 222 0.81 -19.26 -21.41
C LEU A 222 1.13 -18.82 -19.97
N PRO A 223 2.38 -18.98 -19.50
CA PRO A 223 2.70 -18.66 -18.11
C PRO A 223 2.43 -17.19 -17.76
N GLY A 224 1.56 -17.00 -16.76
CA GLY A 224 1.26 -15.71 -16.16
C GLY A 224 0.24 -14.86 -16.92
N VAL A 225 -0.13 -15.24 -18.14
CA VAL A 225 -1.28 -14.64 -18.83
C VAL A 225 -2.54 -15.17 -18.17
N GLU A 226 -3.47 -14.29 -17.86
CA GLU A 226 -4.81 -14.66 -17.39
C GLU A 226 -5.83 -14.06 -18.34
N THR A 227 -6.98 -14.71 -18.49
CA THR A 227 -8.11 -14.18 -19.24
C THR A 227 -9.25 -13.84 -18.27
N ALA A 228 -10.09 -12.88 -18.63
CA ALA A 228 -11.30 -12.55 -17.89
C ALA A 228 -12.40 -12.06 -18.84
N ASN A 229 -13.66 -12.39 -18.54
CA ASN A 229 -14.78 -11.79 -19.25
C ASN A 229 -15.06 -10.39 -18.67
N VAL A 230 -15.45 -9.44 -19.52
CA VAL A 230 -15.82 -8.07 -19.10
C VAL A 230 -16.92 -8.03 -18.02
N ALA A 231 -17.86 -8.99 -18.04
CA ALA A 231 -18.92 -9.09 -17.04
C ALA A 231 -18.42 -9.58 -15.66
N SER A 232 -17.30 -10.30 -15.61
CA SER A 232 -16.78 -10.98 -14.41
C SER A 232 -15.36 -10.55 -14.03
N LEU A 233 -15.09 -9.26 -14.14
CA LEU A 233 -13.79 -8.68 -13.76
C LEU A 233 -13.49 -8.84 -12.26
N SER A 234 -12.54 -9.72 -11.94
CA SER A 234 -12.13 -9.98 -10.57
C SER A 234 -11.11 -8.96 -10.08
N LEU A 235 -11.37 -8.34 -8.92
CA LEU A 235 -10.38 -7.50 -8.23
C LEU A 235 -9.06 -8.23 -7.96
N LEU A 236 -9.12 -9.54 -7.68
CA LEU A 236 -7.92 -10.34 -7.42
C LEU A 236 -7.04 -10.49 -8.66
N GLN A 237 -7.63 -10.34 -9.85
CA GLN A 237 -6.91 -10.29 -11.11
C GLN A 237 -6.48 -8.87 -11.42
N LEU A 238 -7.34 -7.85 -11.28
CA LEU A 238 -7.00 -6.46 -11.62
C LEU A 238 -5.94 -5.83 -10.70
N ALA A 239 -5.97 -6.14 -9.40
CA ALA A 239 -5.04 -5.61 -8.41
C ALA A 239 -4.34 -6.73 -7.59
N PRO A 240 -3.50 -7.60 -8.20
CA PRO A 240 -2.88 -8.72 -7.50
C PRO A 240 -1.99 -8.28 -6.34
N GLY A 241 -2.34 -8.63 -5.10
CA GLY A 241 -1.62 -8.19 -3.90
C GLY A 241 -1.98 -6.76 -3.48
N ALA A 242 -3.18 -6.28 -3.83
CA ALA A 242 -3.68 -4.93 -3.51
C ALA A 242 -2.93 -3.76 -4.17
N HIS A 243 -1.92 -4.00 -5.01
CA HIS A 243 -1.29 -2.92 -5.78
C HIS A 243 -2.15 -2.65 -7.04
N MET A 244 -2.28 -1.43 -7.52
CA MET A 244 -3.11 -1.09 -8.69
C MET A 244 -2.27 -0.91 -9.95
N GLY A 245 -2.87 -1.03 -11.14
CA GLY A 245 -2.19 -0.86 -12.45
C GLY A 245 -1.75 -2.16 -13.10
N ARG A 246 -2.59 -3.19 -13.20
CA ARG A 246 -2.22 -4.38 -13.98
C ARG A 246 -2.18 -4.00 -15.46
N PHE A 247 -1.26 -4.60 -16.22
CA PHE A 247 -1.30 -4.49 -17.67
C PHE A 247 -2.48 -5.32 -18.22
N VAL A 248 -3.47 -4.64 -18.78
CA VAL A 248 -4.69 -5.23 -19.34
C VAL A 248 -4.73 -4.99 -20.85
N ILE A 249 -5.04 -6.05 -21.60
CA ILE A 249 -5.26 -6.05 -23.04
C ILE A 249 -6.76 -6.26 -23.24
N TRP A 250 -7.43 -5.29 -23.85
CA TRP A 250 -8.88 -5.32 -24.07
C TRP A 250 -9.17 -5.70 -25.52
N THR A 251 -10.15 -6.57 -25.76
CA THR A 251 -10.76 -6.64 -27.09
C THR A 251 -11.68 -5.44 -27.30
N GLU A 252 -11.86 -4.99 -28.54
CA GLU A 252 -12.72 -3.87 -28.90
C GLU A 252 -14.16 -4.04 -28.39
N SER A 253 -14.72 -5.25 -28.51
CA SER A 253 -16.04 -5.63 -28.01
C SER A 253 -16.11 -5.55 -26.49
N ALA A 254 -15.08 -6.03 -25.79
CA ALA A 254 -15.00 -5.92 -24.34
C ALA A 254 -14.91 -4.47 -23.87
N PHE A 255 -14.13 -3.66 -24.59
CA PHE A 255 -13.94 -2.25 -24.27
C PHE A 255 -15.25 -1.46 -24.43
N SER A 256 -15.95 -1.66 -25.53
CA SER A 256 -17.26 -1.04 -25.79
C SER A 256 -18.34 -1.50 -24.80
N LYS A 257 -18.29 -2.76 -24.38
CA LYS A 257 -19.23 -3.34 -23.41
C LYS A 257 -19.01 -2.85 -21.97
N LEU A 258 -17.87 -2.19 -21.66
CA LEU A 258 -17.62 -1.66 -20.32
C LEU A 258 -18.65 -0.61 -19.88
N ASP A 259 -19.08 0.29 -20.78
CA ASP A 259 -20.08 1.31 -20.45
C ASP A 259 -21.44 0.70 -20.16
N GLN A 260 -21.84 -0.35 -20.88
CA GLN A 260 -23.06 -1.10 -20.55
C GLN A 260 -22.96 -1.78 -19.18
N VAL A 261 -21.78 -2.31 -18.84
CA VAL A 261 -21.56 -3.04 -17.59
C VAL A 261 -21.43 -2.10 -16.39
N TRP A 262 -20.75 -0.96 -16.50
CA TRP A 262 -20.45 -0.06 -15.38
C TRP A 262 -21.33 1.19 -15.32
N GLY A 263 -21.98 1.52 -16.43
CA GLY A 263 -22.70 2.78 -16.62
C GLY A 263 -21.76 3.92 -17.01
N SER A 264 -22.34 4.94 -17.61
CA SER A 264 -21.75 6.25 -17.91
C SER A 264 -22.72 7.35 -17.48
N GLU A 265 -22.39 8.61 -17.76
CA GLU A 265 -23.30 9.74 -17.54
C GLU A 265 -24.55 9.68 -18.44
N THR A 266 -24.45 9.02 -19.59
CA THR A 266 -25.52 8.91 -20.59
C THR A 266 -26.25 7.56 -20.55
N VAL A 267 -25.59 6.50 -20.08
CA VAL A 267 -26.10 5.13 -20.11
C VAL A 267 -26.11 4.54 -18.71
N ALA A 268 -27.28 4.13 -18.22
CA ALA A 268 -27.37 3.38 -16.97
C ALA A 268 -26.78 1.96 -17.13
N SER A 269 -26.23 1.40 -16.04
CA SER A 269 -25.71 0.03 -16.08
C SER A 269 -26.84 -0.97 -16.37
N SER A 270 -26.69 -1.76 -17.43
CA SER A 270 -27.65 -2.81 -17.79
C SER A 270 -27.57 -4.03 -16.87
N VAL A 271 -26.40 -4.27 -16.28
CA VAL A 271 -26.12 -5.46 -15.46
C VAL A 271 -26.29 -5.16 -13.96
N LYS A 272 -26.04 -3.92 -13.53
CA LYS A 272 -26.01 -3.55 -12.11
C LYS A 272 -27.19 -2.63 -11.78
N SER A 273 -28.30 -3.22 -11.35
CA SER A 273 -29.46 -2.46 -10.86
C SER A 273 -29.07 -1.48 -9.74
N GLY A 274 -29.55 -0.24 -9.86
CA GLY A 274 -29.34 0.84 -8.90
C GLY A 274 -27.88 1.27 -8.70
N TYR A 275 -26.99 0.99 -9.65
CA TYR A 275 -25.57 1.32 -9.54
C TYR A 275 -25.20 2.52 -10.41
N THR A 276 -24.45 3.44 -9.81
CA THR A 276 -23.77 4.55 -10.49
C THR A 276 -22.29 4.51 -10.18
N LEU A 277 -21.47 5.03 -11.10
CA LEU A 277 -20.03 5.15 -10.85
C LEU A 277 -19.76 6.11 -9.68
N PRO A 278 -18.69 5.88 -8.89
CA PRO A 278 -18.37 6.77 -7.80
C PRO A 278 -17.98 8.17 -8.29
N SER A 279 -18.51 9.20 -7.64
CA SER A 279 -18.21 10.60 -7.94
C SER A 279 -16.85 11.03 -7.39
N ASN A 280 -16.18 11.94 -8.09
CA ASN A 280 -14.97 12.57 -7.60
C ASN A 280 -15.30 13.67 -6.58
N ILE A 281 -14.58 13.70 -5.46
CA ILE A 281 -14.69 14.76 -4.45
C ILE A 281 -13.88 16.02 -4.81
N ILE A 282 -12.98 15.91 -5.78
CA ILE A 282 -12.14 16.98 -6.31
C ILE A 282 -12.18 16.90 -7.83
N SER A 283 -12.34 18.04 -8.52
CA SER A 283 -12.49 18.08 -9.98
C SER A 283 -11.16 17.84 -10.72
N ASN A 284 -10.04 18.35 -10.21
CA ASN A 284 -8.72 18.19 -10.79
C ASN A 284 -7.72 17.69 -9.76
N THR A 285 -7.02 16.60 -10.08
CA THR A 285 -6.01 16.01 -9.19
C THR A 285 -4.68 16.77 -9.19
N ASP A 286 -4.43 17.62 -10.18
CA ASP A 286 -3.25 18.50 -10.20
C ASP A 286 -3.50 19.75 -9.35
N VAL A 287 -3.23 19.59 -8.06
CA VAL A 287 -3.36 20.67 -7.07
C VAL A 287 -2.39 21.81 -7.37
N THR A 288 -1.22 21.53 -7.96
CA THR A 288 -0.24 22.59 -8.28
C THR A 288 -0.75 23.50 -9.39
N ARG A 289 -1.45 22.95 -10.39
CA ARG A 289 -2.14 23.74 -11.41
C ARG A 289 -3.24 24.60 -10.82
N ILE A 290 -4.02 24.08 -9.87
CA ILE A 290 -5.04 24.87 -9.16
C ILE A 290 -4.35 26.01 -8.39
N ILE A 291 -3.35 25.71 -7.57
CA ILE A 291 -2.62 26.72 -6.77
C ILE A 291 -2.04 27.83 -7.65
N ASN A 292 -1.52 27.48 -8.82
CA ASN A 292 -0.90 28.43 -9.76
C ASN A 292 -1.89 29.12 -10.70
N SER A 293 -3.21 28.95 -10.50
CA SER A 293 -4.21 29.62 -11.33
C SER A 293 -4.24 31.13 -11.06
N SER A 294 -4.67 31.91 -12.06
CA SER A 294 -4.75 33.37 -11.99
C SER A 294 -5.58 33.87 -10.82
N GLU A 295 -6.71 33.20 -10.57
CA GLU A 295 -7.66 33.56 -9.52
C GLU A 295 -7.01 33.45 -8.15
N ILE A 296 -6.25 32.36 -7.90
CA ILE A 296 -5.57 32.15 -6.62
C ILE A 296 -4.35 33.07 -6.51
N GLN A 297 -3.50 33.16 -7.53
CA GLN A 297 -2.29 33.97 -7.49
C GLN A 297 -2.58 35.47 -7.35
N SER A 298 -3.74 35.96 -7.81
CA SER A 298 -4.14 37.36 -7.64
C SER A 298 -4.40 37.78 -6.19
N VAL A 299 -4.73 36.82 -5.31
CA VAL A 299 -5.09 37.07 -3.90
C VAL A 299 -3.96 36.65 -2.94
N VAL A 300 -3.09 35.74 -3.36
CA VAL A 300 -2.01 35.20 -2.52
C VAL A 300 -0.91 36.24 -2.30
N ARG A 301 -0.54 36.45 -1.04
CA ARG A 301 0.60 37.31 -0.64
C ARG A 301 1.93 36.79 -1.23
N PRO A 302 2.93 37.66 -1.47
CA PRO A 302 4.25 37.21 -1.91
C PRO A 302 4.85 36.21 -0.93
N ALA A 303 5.44 35.13 -1.47
CA ALA A 303 6.09 34.11 -0.68
C ALA A 303 7.37 34.63 -0.03
N GLY A 304 7.63 34.22 1.22
CA GLY A 304 8.92 34.41 1.86
C GLY A 304 9.98 33.45 1.31
N GLN A 305 11.19 33.49 1.88
CA GLN A 305 12.24 32.52 1.52
C GLN A 305 11.82 31.09 1.94
N PRO A 306 12.06 30.07 1.10
CA PRO A 306 11.66 28.69 1.38
C PRO A 306 12.41 28.10 2.59
N SER A 307 13.63 28.56 2.83
CA SER A 307 14.41 28.24 4.02
C SER A 307 14.59 29.51 4.85
N GLN A 308 14.29 29.40 6.14
CA GLN A 308 14.51 30.51 7.07
C GLN A 308 16.00 30.60 7.39
N LYS A 309 16.58 31.79 7.15
CA LYS A 309 17.92 32.10 7.63
C LYS A 309 17.94 32.02 9.16
N ARG A 310 18.71 31.09 9.71
CA ARG A 310 18.89 30.99 11.17
C ARG A 310 19.60 32.23 11.69
N THR A 311 18.85 33.12 12.31
CA THR A 311 19.39 34.26 13.03
C THR A 311 19.71 33.83 14.47
N HIS A 312 20.77 34.41 15.04
CA HIS A 312 21.15 34.19 16.45
C HIS A 312 21.29 32.69 16.85
N VAL A 313 22.10 31.94 16.10
CA VAL A 313 22.33 30.51 16.36
C VAL A 313 23.03 30.21 17.69
N LEU A 314 23.84 31.15 18.18
CA LEU A 314 24.56 31.03 19.44
C LEU A 314 24.59 32.38 20.14
N LYS A 315 24.11 32.41 21.39
CA LYS A 315 24.16 33.60 22.24
C LYS A 315 25.60 33.87 22.64
N LYS A 316 26.21 34.90 22.05
CA LYS A 316 27.55 35.35 22.40
C LYS A 316 27.48 36.23 23.66
N ASN A 317 28.22 35.89 24.71
CA ASN A 317 28.22 36.64 25.97
C ASN A 317 28.86 38.04 25.79
N PRO A 318 28.13 39.15 26.03
CA PRO A 318 28.66 40.51 25.84
C PRO A 318 29.83 40.85 26.76
N LEU A 319 29.84 40.34 28.00
CA LEU A 319 30.91 40.63 28.96
C LEU A 319 32.27 40.05 28.53
N LYS A 320 32.25 38.99 27.71
CA LYS A 320 33.45 38.35 27.16
C LYS A 320 33.72 38.72 25.70
N ASN A 321 32.72 39.21 24.96
CA ASN A 321 32.83 39.54 23.54
C ASN A 321 32.54 41.04 23.29
N LYS A 322 33.61 41.83 23.12
CA LYS A 322 33.55 43.29 22.97
C LYS A 322 32.69 43.75 21.77
N GLN A 323 32.71 43.02 20.66
CA GLN A 323 31.90 43.35 19.47
C GLN A 323 30.40 43.24 19.75
N VAL A 324 29.99 42.25 20.55
CA VAL A 324 28.59 42.06 20.94
C VAL A 324 28.19 43.07 22.01
N LEU A 325 29.09 43.40 22.95
CA LEU A 325 28.86 44.47 23.93
C LEU A 325 28.62 45.82 23.26
N LEU A 326 29.45 46.19 22.28
CA LEU A 326 29.32 47.45 21.55
C LEU A 326 28.06 47.48 20.68
N ARG A 327 27.66 46.33 20.11
CA ARG A 327 26.39 46.21 19.38
C ARG A 327 25.18 46.46 20.28
N LEU A 328 25.22 45.99 21.53
CA LEU A 328 24.12 46.10 22.48
C LEU A 328 24.11 47.44 23.24
N ASN A 329 25.30 47.96 23.58
CA ASN A 329 25.45 49.18 24.34
C ASN A 329 26.60 50.04 23.77
N PRO A 330 26.30 51.10 22.99
CA PRO A 330 27.33 51.97 22.42
C PRO A 330 28.09 52.77 23.50
N TYR A 331 27.48 53.04 24.66
CA TYR A 331 28.09 53.77 25.76
C TYR A 331 29.29 53.03 26.37
N ALA A 332 29.38 51.71 26.20
CA ALA A 332 30.53 50.92 26.65
C ALA A 332 31.86 51.41 26.04
N LYS A 333 31.83 52.07 24.87
CA LYS A 333 33.01 52.70 24.27
C LYS A 333 33.51 53.88 25.11
N VAL A 334 32.62 54.78 25.51
CA VAL A 334 32.95 55.96 26.33
C VAL A 334 33.32 55.54 27.76
N PHE A 335 32.56 54.61 28.33
CA PHE A 335 32.82 54.07 29.67
C PHE A 335 34.24 53.51 29.82
N ALA A 336 34.73 52.82 28.78
CA ALA A 336 36.09 52.30 28.75
C ALA A 336 37.14 53.41 28.51
N ALA A 337 36.85 54.37 27.63
CA ALA A 337 37.77 55.48 27.33
C ALA A 337 38.02 56.36 28.56
N GLU A 338 36.96 56.70 29.30
CA GLU A 338 37.02 57.53 30.50
C GLU A 338 37.34 56.74 31.78
N LYS A 339 37.52 55.41 31.68
CA LYS A 339 37.74 54.48 32.81
C LYS A 339 36.76 54.70 33.97
N LEU A 340 35.48 54.87 33.64
CA LEU A 340 34.44 55.21 34.62
C LEU A 340 34.28 54.16 35.74
N GLY A 341 34.64 52.90 35.49
CA GLY A 341 34.67 51.85 36.52
C GLY A 341 35.73 52.03 37.61
N SER A 342 36.67 52.95 37.43
CA SER A 342 37.70 53.32 38.42
C SER A 342 37.62 54.80 38.77
N LYS A 343 36.44 55.41 38.64
CA LYS A 343 36.22 56.81 39.00
C LYS A 343 36.52 56.99 40.49
N LYS A 344 37.49 57.84 40.82
CA LYS A 344 37.85 58.16 42.20
C LYS A 344 36.67 58.84 42.87
N VAL A 345 36.27 58.33 44.03
CA VAL A 345 35.30 59.01 44.89
C VAL A 345 36.06 60.05 45.71
N GLU A 346 35.48 61.22 45.84
CA GLU A 346 35.98 62.23 46.77
C GLU A 346 35.89 61.69 48.20
N LYS A 347 37.03 61.53 48.87
CA LYS A 347 37.09 61.07 50.26
C LYS A 347 36.50 62.15 51.17
N LYS A 348 35.21 62.04 51.47
CA LYS A 348 34.56 62.83 52.51
C LYS A 348 34.93 62.24 53.87
N LYS A 349 35.59 63.03 54.72
CA LYS A 349 35.81 62.68 56.13
C LYS A 349 34.51 62.93 56.90
N GLY A 350 33.54 62.03 56.75
CA GLY A 350 32.38 61.97 57.64
C GLY A 350 32.77 61.19 58.88
N THR A 351 32.87 61.84 60.03
CA THR A 351 33.02 61.14 61.31
C THR A 351 31.65 60.60 61.73
N PRO A 352 31.53 59.29 62.07
CA PRO A 352 30.27 58.78 62.61
C PRO A 352 29.90 59.53 63.88
N SER A 353 28.60 59.72 64.12
CA SER A 353 28.12 60.38 65.33
C SER A 353 28.54 59.59 66.58
N LYS A 354 28.80 60.29 67.68
CA LYS A 354 29.22 59.65 68.94
C LYS A 354 28.23 58.58 69.38
N VAL A 355 26.93 58.87 69.28
CA VAL A 355 25.83 57.95 69.60
C VAL A 355 25.96 56.64 68.81
N PHE A 356 26.27 56.69 67.50
CA PHE A 356 26.45 55.47 66.68
C PHE A 356 27.69 54.68 67.11
N SER A 357 28.81 55.35 67.37
CA SER A 357 30.03 54.67 67.82
C SER A 357 29.93 54.11 69.24
N GLU A 358 29.14 54.73 70.10
CA GLU A 358 28.86 54.29 71.46
C GLU A 358 27.88 53.09 71.46
N THR A 359 26.82 53.11 70.65
CA THR A 359 25.94 51.92 70.49
C THR A 359 26.64 50.75 69.82
N LEU A 360 27.50 50.98 68.82
CA LEU A 360 28.25 49.90 68.16
C LEU A 360 29.20 49.15 69.11
N LYS A 361 29.71 49.84 70.13
CA LYS A 361 30.70 49.31 71.10
C LYS A 361 30.12 49.08 72.49
N HIS A 362 28.81 49.21 72.64
CA HIS A 362 28.12 48.88 73.87
C HIS A 362 27.99 47.35 73.95
N ASP A 363 28.25 46.79 75.13
CA ASP A 363 28.15 45.34 75.37
C ASP A 363 26.73 44.80 75.15
#